data_AF-A0AAV5SJZ2-F1
#
_entry.id   AF-A0AAV5SJZ2-F1
#
_cell.length_a   1.000
_cell.length_b   1.000
_cell.length_c   1.000
_cell.angle_alpha   90.00
_cell.angle_beta   90.00
_cell.angle_gamma   90.00
#
_symmetry.space_group_name_H-M   'P 1'
#
loop_
_entity.id
_entity.type
_entity.pdbx_description
1 polymer ?
#
loop_
_entity_poly.entity_id
_entity_poly.type
_entity_poly.pdbx_seq_one_letter_code
_entity_poly.pdbx_strand_id
1 'polypeptide(L)'
;YLITSWCLSFVGMFFAHYGIVSLNIFSEKGYFPDSMFEPMTRQLCYATHVVFFVCCSSFEVVIAMERIISSINPMQYYNRSFAVFPLIAVTSFIISLAFLLSYWMYGADHRSFGCVFLLILDTATVKLNFFAVRYCSRRYEELYGKELSARYQVKEAHTMAVAMRPVYLASYVIKFSVNFTCVFFFLYEDAFTLLTGYIEFAYTSVVAVNGGLTTGLLIRSHPRIKQRYDEAIASVLCRTSRVTPDVRPVVDSIEEGNTYFSLLEQSWR
;
A
#
# COMPACT_ATOMS: atom_id res chain seq x y z
N TYR A 1 6.28 -9.77 3.24
CA TYR A 1 7.12 -8.64 3.69
C TYR A 1 6.63 -7.32 3.12
N LEU A 2 6.82 -7.01 1.82
CA LEU A 2 6.51 -5.68 1.26
C LEU A 2 5.07 -5.19 1.52
N ILE A 3 4.07 -6.06 1.29
CA ILE A 3 2.67 -5.76 1.60
C ILE A 3 2.47 -5.48 3.09
N THR A 4 3.13 -6.22 3.96
CA THR A 4 3.08 -6.01 5.41
C THR A 4 3.69 -4.66 5.79
N SER A 5 4.86 -4.32 5.24
CA SER A 5 5.50 -3.01 5.48
C SER A 5 4.65 -1.85 4.96
N TRP A 6 3.99 -2.04 3.82
CA TRP A 6 3.02 -1.09 3.27
C TRP A 6 1.80 -0.92 4.19
N CYS A 7 1.19 -2.01 4.68
CA CYS A 7 0.10 -1.94 5.64
C CYS A 7 0.52 -1.29 6.98
N LEU A 8 1.71 -1.62 7.49
CA LEU A 8 2.25 -1.00 8.71
C LEU A 8 2.45 0.51 8.54
N SER A 9 2.79 0.96 7.34
CA SER A 9 2.93 2.38 7.04
C SER A 9 1.57 3.09 7.13
N PHE A 10 0.46 2.49 6.65
CA PHE A 10 -0.87 3.05 6.86
C PHE A 10 -1.29 3.08 8.33
N VAL A 11 -0.93 2.07 9.11
CA VAL A 11 -1.20 2.06 10.56
C VAL A 11 -0.47 3.21 11.25
N GLY A 12 0.81 3.42 10.93
CA GLY A 12 1.59 4.55 11.45
C GLY A 12 0.99 5.91 11.06
N MET A 13 0.54 6.04 9.82
CA MET A 13 -0.18 7.21 9.32
C MET A 13 -1.47 7.48 10.09
N PHE A 14 -2.27 6.45 10.36
CA PHE A 14 -3.50 6.55 11.14
C PHE A 14 -3.23 6.99 12.59
N PHE A 15 -2.19 6.45 13.23
CA PHE A 15 -1.77 6.89 14.57
C PHE A 15 -1.31 8.35 14.58
N ALA A 16 -0.54 8.78 13.59
CA ALA A 16 -0.13 10.17 13.45
C ALA A 16 -1.34 11.10 13.28
N HIS A 17 -2.30 10.70 12.44
CA HIS A 17 -3.55 11.45 12.24
C HIS A 17 -4.40 11.52 13.52
N TYR A 18 -4.55 10.41 14.25
CA TYR A 18 -5.22 10.40 15.54
C TYR A 18 -4.54 11.33 16.56
N GLY A 19 -3.20 11.41 16.53
CA GLY A 19 -2.44 12.38 17.30
C GLY A 19 -2.79 13.82 16.96
N ILE A 20 -2.88 14.16 15.67
CA ILE A 20 -3.30 15.50 15.20
C ILE A 20 -4.72 15.82 15.69
N VAL A 21 -5.67 14.90 15.50
CA VAL A 21 -7.06 15.07 15.94
C VAL A 21 -7.14 15.28 17.46
N SER A 22 -6.41 14.47 18.23
CA SER A 22 -6.36 14.58 19.69
C SER A 22 -5.83 15.95 20.11
N LEU A 23 -4.71 16.40 19.52
CA LEU A 23 -4.13 17.72 19.81
C LEU A 23 -5.08 18.87 19.46
N ASN A 24 -5.92 18.71 18.43
CA ASN A 24 -6.91 19.72 18.05
C ASN A 24 -8.10 19.75 19.03
N ILE A 25 -8.59 18.59 19.48
CA ILE A 25 -9.69 18.49 20.46
C ILE A 25 -9.28 19.08 21.82
N PHE A 26 -8.05 18.83 22.25
CA PHE A 26 -7.53 19.31 23.54
C PHE A 26 -6.90 20.72 23.47
N SER A 27 -7.00 21.41 22.33
CA SER A 27 -6.43 22.75 22.19
C SER A 27 -7.31 23.80 22.88
N GLU A 28 -6.70 24.62 23.75
CA GLU A 28 -7.38 25.72 24.42
C GLU A 28 -7.84 26.84 23.46
N LYS A 29 -7.24 26.91 22.25
CA LYS A 29 -7.54 27.92 21.22
C LYS A 29 -8.76 27.56 20.35
N GLY A 30 -9.47 26.47 20.66
CA GLY A 30 -10.62 25.97 19.90
C GLY A 30 -10.31 24.70 19.12
N TYR A 31 -11.34 24.11 18.51
CA TYR A 31 -11.25 22.80 17.84
C TYR A 31 -10.41 22.80 16.56
N PHE A 32 -10.10 23.98 15.98
CA PHE A 32 -9.39 24.10 14.71
C PHE A 32 -8.10 24.92 14.84
N PRO A 33 -7.03 24.52 14.12
CA PRO A 33 -5.77 25.28 14.10
C PRO A 33 -5.94 26.67 13.47
N ASP A 34 -5.64 27.74 14.21
CA ASP A 34 -5.36 29.05 13.61
C ASP A 34 -3.99 29.08 12.91
N SER A 35 -3.09 28.20 13.35
CA SER A 35 -1.73 28.05 12.82
C SER A 35 -1.28 26.59 12.86
N MET A 36 -0.50 26.21 11.85
CA MET A 36 0.11 24.89 11.77
C MET A 36 1.17 24.66 12.86
N PHE A 37 1.86 25.72 13.27
CA PHE A 37 3.09 25.64 14.06
C PHE A 37 2.84 25.56 15.57
N GLU A 38 1.65 25.96 16.03
CA GLU A 38 1.32 26.00 17.45
C GLU A 38 0.24 24.97 17.81
N PRO A 39 0.52 24.00 18.69
CA PRO A 39 1.80 23.70 19.36
C PRO A 39 2.79 22.94 18.46
N MET A 40 4.10 23.02 18.76
CA MET A 40 5.18 22.34 18.00
C MET A 40 4.97 20.81 17.90
N THR A 41 4.28 20.21 18.87
CA THR A 41 3.88 18.79 18.83
C THR A 41 3.00 18.45 17.64
N ARG A 42 2.16 19.39 17.17
CA ARG A 42 1.31 19.23 15.98
C ARG A 42 2.16 19.10 14.71
N GLN A 43 3.18 19.94 14.56
CA GLN A 43 4.12 19.88 13.45
C GLN A 43 4.88 18.54 13.41
N LEU A 44 5.26 18.00 14.58
CA LEU A 44 5.85 16.66 14.67
C LEU A 44 4.89 15.55 14.22
N CYS A 45 3.60 15.66 14.57
CA CYS A 45 2.59 14.70 14.10
C CYS A 45 2.39 14.80 12.58
N TYR A 46 2.35 16.00 12.00
CA TYR A 46 2.29 16.20 10.55
C TYR A 46 3.53 15.65 9.83
N ALA A 47 4.72 15.92 10.35
CA ALA A 47 5.97 15.36 9.83
C ALA A 47 5.96 13.83 9.87
N THR A 48 5.56 13.25 11.01
CA THR A 48 5.42 11.80 11.16
C THR A 48 4.40 11.21 10.16
N HIS A 49 3.28 11.89 9.96
CA HIS A 49 2.28 11.49 8.97
C HIS A 49 2.86 11.48 7.54
N VAL A 50 3.63 12.51 7.16
CA VAL A 50 4.30 12.59 5.86
C VAL A 50 5.36 11.49 5.71
N VAL A 51 6.14 11.18 6.76
CA VAL A 51 7.10 10.05 6.74
C VAL A 51 6.37 8.76 6.37
N PHE A 52 5.27 8.44 7.05
CA PHE A 52 4.51 7.22 6.75
C PHE A 52 3.85 7.26 5.36
N PHE A 53 3.42 8.44 4.90
CA PHE A 53 2.88 8.62 3.55
C PHE A 53 3.92 8.33 2.46
N VAL A 54 5.12 8.90 2.58
CA VAL A 54 6.22 8.63 1.65
C VAL A 54 6.58 7.14 1.67
N CYS A 55 6.63 6.52 2.85
CA CYS A 55 6.84 5.08 2.98
C CYS A 55 5.77 4.29 2.23
N CYS A 56 4.48 4.62 2.40
CA CYS A 56 3.39 3.97 1.66
C CYS A 56 3.60 4.07 0.15
N SER A 57 3.72 5.28 -0.41
CA SER A 57 3.86 5.46 -1.85
C SER A 57 5.14 4.82 -2.41
N SER A 58 6.23 4.83 -1.64
CA SER A 58 7.48 4.16 -2.07
C SER A 58 7.34 2.63 -2.06
N PHE A 59 6.66 2.05 -1.07
CA PHE A 59 6.40 0.61 -1.07
C PHE A 59 5.48 0.20 -2.22
N GLU A 60 4.51 1.02 -2.62
CA GLU A 60 3.65 0.73 -3.78
C GLU A 60 4.48 0.58 -5.06
N VAL A 61 5.47 1.47 -5.27
CA VAL A 61 6.45 1.37 -6.36
C VAL A 61 7.27 0.09 -6.26
N VAL A 62 7.85 -0.21 -5.10
CA VAL A 62 8.70 -1.40 -4.91
C VAL A 62 7.91 -2.69 -5.06
N ILE A 63 6.65 -2.74 -4.63
CA ILE A 63 5.74 -3.88 -4.87
C ILE A 63 5.53 -4.09 -6.38
N ALA A 64 5.32 -3.02 -7.15
CA ALA A 64 5.16 -3.13 -8.59
C ALA A 64 6.48 -3.59 -9.28
N MET A 65 7.63 -3.07 -8.84
CA MET A 65 8.96 -3.50 -9.33
C MET A 65 9.24 -4.96 -9.01
N GLU A 66 8.96 -5.38 -7.77
CA GLU A 66 9.20 -6.75 -7.31
C GLU A 66 8.45 -7.76 -8.19
N ARG A 67 7.21 -7.47 -8.59
CA ARG A 67 6.44 -8.34 -9.49
C ARG A 67 7.03 -8.48 -10.88
N ILE A 68 7.58 -7.38 -11.41
CA ILE A 68 8.29 -7.43 -12.68
C ILE A 68 9.52 -8.32 -12.52
N ILE A 69 10.33 -8.06 -11.50
CA ILE A 69 11.57 -8.82 -11.23
C ILE A 69 11.29 -10.30 -11.01
N SER A 70 10.27 -10.64 -10.22
CA SER A 70 9.88 -12.03 -9.94
C SER A 70 9.37 -12.75 -11.20
N SER A 71 8.87 -12.02 -12.20
CA SER A 71 8.47 -12.59 -13.48
C SER A 71 9.60 -12.76 -14.51
N ILE A 72 10.72 -12.02 -14.40
CA ILE A 72 11.86 -12.10 -15.34
C ILE A 72 12.50 -13.50 -15.28
N ASN A 73 12.93 -13.90 -14.08
CA ASN A 73 13.52 -15.22 -13.82
C ASN A 73 12.86 -15.86 -12.59
N PRO A 74 11.66 -16.45 -12.74
CA PRO A 74 10.84 -16.93 -11.64
C PRO A 74 11.56 -18.03 -10.82
N MET A 75 12.22 -18.98 -11.50
CA MET A 75 12.93 -20.07 -10.83
C MET A 75 14.11 -19.58 -9.99
N GLN A 76 14.92 -18.66 -10.52
CA GLN A 76 16.04 -18.11 -9.76
C GLN A 76 15.55 -17.22 -8.60
N TYR A 77 14.46 -16.47 -8.82
CA TYR A 77 13.87 -15.60 -7.82
C TYR A 77 13.35 -16.39 -6.61
N TYR A 78 12.68 -17.53 -6.85
CA TYR A 78 12.12 -18.37 -5.80
C TYR A 78 13.16 -19.28 -5.14
N ASN A 79 14.12 -19.82 -5.91
CA ASN A 79 15.16 -20.71 -5.38
C ASN A 79 16.23 -19.96 -4.59
N ARG A 80 16.46 -18.68 -4.87
CA ARG A 80 17.19 -17.84 -3.93
C ARG A 80 16.32 -17.72 -2.69
N SER A 81 16.74 -18.30 -1.57
CA SER A 81 16.13 -17.97 -0.27
C SER A 81 16.07 -16.45 -0.22
N PHE A 82 14.87 -15.91 -0.20
CA PHE A 82 14.59 -14.49 -0.43
C PHE A 82 15.67 -13.67 0.27
N ALA A 83 16.55 -13.01 -0.49
CA ALA A 83 17.70 -12.35 0.10
C ALA A 83 17.16 -11.19 0.94
N VAL A 84 17.03 -11.45 2.25
CA VAL A 84 16.48 -10.51 3.24
C VAL A 84 17.26 -9.19 3.20
N PHE A 85 18.55 -9.27 2.87
CA PHE A 85 19.45 -8.13 2.79
C PHE A 85 19.01 -7.05 1.77
N PRO A 86 18.78 -7.35 0.47
CA PRO A 86 18.17 -6.39 -0.44
C PRO A 86 16.86 -5.75 0.05
N LEU A 87 15.95 -6.50 0.67
CA LEU A 87 14.71 -5.94 1.21
C LEU A 87 14.96 -4.96 2.36
N ILE A 88 15.86 -5.32 3.27
CA ILE A 88 16.26 -4.44 4.38
C ILE A 88 16.91 -3.19 3.81
N ALA A 89 17.84 -3.32 2.86
CA ALA A 89 18.51 -2.19 2.24
C ALA A 89 17.52 -1.23 1.56
N VAL A 90 16.58 -1.77 0.78
CA VAL A 90 15.52 -0.98 0.14
C VAL A 90 14.61 -0.32 1.19
N THR A 91 14.26 -1.02 2.25
CA THR A 91 13.41 -0.47 3.33
C THR A 91 14.13 0.65 4.09
N SER A 92 15.40 0.47 4.44
CA SER A 92 16.23 1.49 5.07
C SER A 92 16.40 2.71 4.17
N PHE A 93 16.51 2.51 2.86
CA PHE A 93 16.54 3.60 1.88
C PHE A 93 15.21 4.36 1.84
N ILE A 94 14.08 3.67 1.79
CA ILE A 94 12.74 4.28 1.82
C ILE A 94 12.55 5.10 3.09
N ILE A 95 12.89 4.55 4.25
CA ILE A 95 12.75 5.24 5.54
C ILE A 95 13.63 6.50 5.57
N SER A 96 14.89 6.39 5.14
CA SER A 96 15.81 7.52 5.05
C SER A 96 15.27 8.62 4.11
N LEU A 97 14.76 8.23 2.95
CA LEU A 97 14.14 9.14 1.98
C LEU A 97 12.90 9.82 2.56
N ALA A 98 12.07 9.09 3.31
CA ALA A 98 10.88 9.61 3.96
C ALA A 98 11.22 10.66 5.03
N PHE A 99 12.22 10.40 5.87
CA PHE A 99 12.70 11.39 6.84
C PHE A 99 13.30 12.62 6.15
N LEU A 100 14.09 12.43 5.10
CA LEU A 100 14.67 13.53 4.34
C LEU A 100 13.59 14.42 3.71
N LEU A 101 12.58 13.82 3.07
CA LEU A 101 11.47 14.56 2.47
C LEU A 101 10.62 15.26 3.52
N SER A 102 10.34 14.61 4.66
CA SER A 102 9.61 15.23 5.75
C SER A 102 10.38 16.43 6.34
N TYR A 103 11.70 16.32 6.51
CA TYR A 103 12.54 17.43 6.94
C TYR A 103 12.54 18.56 5.90
N TRP A 104 12.59 18.23 4.62
CA TRP A 104 12.57 19.24 3.57
C TRP A 104 11.22 19.98 3.49
N MET A 105 10.11 19.27 3.67
CA MET A 105 8.76 19.84 3.67
C MET A 105 8.49 20.72 4.90
N TYR A 106 8.78 20.22 6.11
CA TYR A 106 8.36 20.89 7.35
C TYR A 106 9.49 21.53 8.16
N GLY A 107 10.74 21.14 7.94
CA GLY A 107 11.92 21.74 8.58
C GLY A 107 12.52 22.88 7.76
N ALA A 108 12.67 22.69 6.45
CA ALA A 108 13.20 23.69 5.52
C ALA A 108 12.11 24.48 4.77
N ASP A 109 10.84 24.24 5.10
CA ASP A 109 9.66 24.94 4.57
C ASP A 109 9.44 24.87 3.05
N HIS A 110 9.90 23.80 2.40
CA HIS A 110 9.73 23.57 0.96
C HIS A 110 8.51 22.67 0.66
N ARG A 111 7.35 22.99 1.22
CA ARG A 111 6.13 22.15 1.16
C ARG A 111 5.63 21.89 -0.25
N SER A 112 5.54 22.94 -1.08
CA SER A 112 5.03 22.86 -2.46
C SER A 112 5.84 21.89 -3.31
N PHE A 113 7.18 21.96 -3.23
CA PHE A 113 8.07 21.03 -3.92
C PHE A 113 7.93 19.59 -3.42
N GLY A 114 7.76 19.40 -2.11
CA GLY A 114 7.48 18.07 -1.54
C GLY A 114 6.19 17.47 -2.10
N CYS A 115 5.11 18.25 -2.17
CA CYS A 115 3.85 17.79 -2.79
C CYS A 115 4.00 17.45 -4.27
N VAL A 116 4.79 18.23 -5.04
CA VAL A 116 5.09 17.90 -6.45
C VAL A 116 5.85 16.58 -6.56
N PHE A 117 6.84 16.35 -5.69
CA PHE A 117 7.58 15.09 -5.66
C PHE A 117 6.65 13.89 -5.37
N LEU A 118 5.73 14.04 -4.41
CA LEU A 118 4.72 13.03 -4.08
C LEU A 118 3.79 12.72 -5.28
N LEU A 119 3.35 13.74 -6.02
CA LEU A 119 2.55 13.56 -7.24
C LEU A 119 3.31 12.76 -8.31
N ILE A 120 4.60 13.03 -8.49
CA ILE A 120 5.46 12.29 -9.43
C ILE A 120 5.54 10.82 -8.99
N LEU A 121 5.77 10.57 -7.70
CA LEU A 121 5.88 9.22 -7.12
C LEU A 121 4.56 8.42 -7.28
N ASP A 122 3.42 9.03 -6.99
CA ASP A 122 2.10 8.40 -7.14
C ASP A 122 1.78 8.12 -8.63
N THR A 123 2.14 9.06 -9.53
CA THR A 123 1.99 8.85 -10.98
C THR A 123 2.88 7.70 -11.48
N ALA A 124 4.11 7.61 -10.99
CA ALA A 124 5.05 6.54 -11.32
C ALA A 124 4.51 5.18 -10.86
N THR A 125 3.91 5.12 -9.67
CA THR A 125 3.28 3.91 -9.12
C THR A 125 2.21 3.35 -10.05
N VAL A 126 1.28 4.20 -10.49
CA VAL A 126 0.20 3.78 -11.40
C VAL A 126 0.77 3.28 -12.71
N LYS A 127 1.64 4.08 -13.36
CA LYS A 127 2.27 3.72 -14.64
C LYS A 127 3.03 2.41 -14.55
N LEU A 128 3.80 2.22 -13.48
CA LEU A 128 4.59 1.02 -13.27
C LEU A 128 3.71 -0.20 -13.03
N ASN A 129 2.59 -0.07 -12.31
CA ASN A 129 1.67 -1.19 -12.14
C ASN A 129 0.95 -1.57 -13.45
N PHE A 130 0.56 -0.61 -14.27
CA PHE A 130 0.03 -0.90 -15.62
C PHE A 130 1.07 -1.63 -16.48
N PHE A 131 2.32 -1.20 -16.42
CA PHE A 131 3.43 -1.88 -17.07
C PHE A 131 3.63 -3.30 -16.51
N ALA A 132 3.59 -3.48 -15.19
CA ALA A 132 3.73 -4.77 -14.53
C ALA A 132 2.64 -5.76 -14.95
N VAL A 133 1.38 -5.34 -15.03
CA VAL A 133 0.27 -6.18 -15.54
C VAL A 133 0.56 -6.64 -16.96
N ARG A 134 0.88 -5.70 -17.87
CA ARG A 134 1.16 -6.03 -19.27
C ARG A 134 2.37 -6.94 -19.42
N TYR A 135 3.43 -6.67 -18.66
CA TYR A 135 4.67 -7.45 -18.69
C TYR A 135 4.43 -8.88 -18.19
N CYS A 136 3.79 -9.04 -17.02
CA CYS A 136 3.51 -10.35 -16.45
C CYS A 136 2.55 -11.18 -17.33
N SER A 137 1.57 -10.54 -17.98
CA SER A 137 0.67 -11.23 -18.92
C SER A 137 1.42 -11.79 -20.13
N ARG A 138 2.27 -10.96 -20.77
CA ARG A 138 3.10 -11.41 -21.90
C ARG A 138 4.04 -12.54 -21.47
N ARG A 139 4.66 -12.39 -20.30
CA ARG A 139 5.58 -13.38 -19.76
C ARG A 139 4.89 -14.71 -19.44
N TYR A 140 3.65 -14.67 -18.96
CA TYR A 140 2.85 -15.86 -18.72
C TYR A 140 2.57 -16.64 -20.01
N GLU A 141 2.28 -15.95 -21.12
CA GLU A 141 2.08 -16.56 -22.44
C GLU A 141 3.39 -17.15 -23.01
N GLU A 142 4.52 -16.45 -22.86
CA GLU A 142 5.84 -16.93 -23.29
C GLU A 142 6.31 -18.22 -22.59
N LEU A 143 5.77 -18.50 -21.40
CA LEU A 143 6.05 -19.70 -20.62
C LEU A 143 5.08 -20.85 -20.92
N TYR A 144 4.14 -20.67 -21.86
CA TYR A 144 3.25 -21.73 -22.28
C TYR A 144 4.04 -22.89 -22.91
N GLY A 145 3.77 -24.12 -22.47
CA GLY A 145 4.47 -25.33 -22.93
C GLY A 145 5.91 -25.50 -22.44
N LYS A 146 6.37 -24.66 -21.51
CA LYS A 146 7.68 -24.77 -20.85
C LYS A 146 7.53 -25.31 -19.42
N GLU A 147 8.21 -24.70 -18.45
CA GLU A 147 8.17 -25.09 -17.06
C GLU A 147 6.89 -24.67 -16.35
N LEU A 148 6.18 -25.64 -15.77
CA LEU A 148 4.92 -25.43 -15.08
C LEU A 148 5.08 -24.58 -13.80
N SER A 149 6.13 -24.82 -13.02
CA SER A 149 6.45 -24.08 -11.78
C SER A 149 6.68 -22.59 -12.03
N ALA A 150 7.51 -22.26 -13.03
CA ALA A 150 7.77 -20.90 -13.48
C ALA A 150 6.48 -20.20 -13.89
N ARG A 151 5.62 -20.91 -14.63
CA ARG A 151 4.33 -20.37 -15.09
C ARG A 151 3.38 -20.06 -13.93
N TYR A 152 3.32 -20.89 -12.89
CA TYR A 152 2.52 -20.60 -11.69
C TYR A 152 3.02 -19.35 -10.94
N GLN A 153 4.34 -19.19 -10.81
CA GLN A 153 4.92 -18.01 -10.15
C GLN A 153 4.59 -16.72 -10.91
N VAL A 154 4.71 -16.73 -12.24
CA VAL A 154 4.31 -15.57 -13.07
C VAL A 154 2.80 -15.34 -13.01
N LYS A 155 1.99 -16.39 -12.96
CA LYS A 155 0.53 -16.27 -12.76
C LYS A 155 0.21 -15.55 -11.45
N GLU A 156 0.88 -15.90 -10.36
CA GLU A 156 0.67 -15.26 -9.07
C GLU A 156 1.07 -13.77 -9.09
N ALA A 157 2.24 -13.44 -9.64
CA ALA A 157 2.66 -12.05 -9.83
C ALA A 157 1.66 -11.25 -10.68
N HIS A 158 1.17 -11.84 -11.77
CA HIS A 158 0.14 -11.24 -12.63
C HIS A 158 -1.19 -11.03 -11.91
N THR A 159 -1.72 -12.06 -11.22
CA THR A 159 -2.98 -11.97 -10.47
C THR A 159 -2.90 -10.87 -9.42
N MET A 160 -1.78 -10.76 -8.72
CA MET A 160 -1.58 -9.69 -7.75
C MET A 160 -1.53 -8.32 -8.45
N ALA A 161 -0.84 -8.18 -9.59
CA ALA A 161 -0.75 -6.94 -10.37
C ALA A 161 -2.13 -6.46 -10.86
N VAL A 162 -2.95 -7.39 -11.32
CA VAL A 162 -4.34 -7.12 -11.71
C VAL A 162 -5.17 -6.67 -10.52
N ALA A 163 -5.05 -7.33 -9.37
CA ALA A 163 -5.78 -6.96 -8.15
C ALA A 163 -5.35 -5.58 -7.61
N MET A 164 -4.08 -5.21 -7.75
CA MET A 164 -3.56 -3.88 -7.33
C MET A 164 -3.96 -2.75 -8.28
N ARG A 165 -4.35 -3.03 -9.53
CA ARG A 165 -4.74 -1.99 -10.49
C ARG A 165 -5.88 -1.10 -10.00
N PRO A 166 -7.05 -1.61 -9.58
CA PRO A 166 -8.13 -0.75 -9.05
C PRO A 166 -7.72 -0.07 -7.75
N VAL A 167 -6.89 -0.71 -6.92
CA VAL A 167 -6.37 -0.14 -5.66
C VAL A 167 -5.53 1.11 -5.94
N TYR A 168 -4.54 1.00 -6.81
CA TYR A 168 -3.67 2.11 -7.16
C TYR A 168 -4.40 3.19 -7.96
N LEU A 169 -5.35 2.83 -8.82
CA LEU A 169 -6.14 3.83 -9.55
C LEU A 169 -7.03 4.65 -8.61
N ALA A 170 -7.76 4.01 -7.69
CA ALA A 170 -8.58 4.69 -6.70
C ALA A 170 -7.73 5.56 -5.77
N SER A 171 -6.63 4.99 -5.25
CA SER A 171 -5.65 5.71 -4.42
C SER A 171 -5.09 6.92 -5.14
N TYR A 172 -4.71 6.78 -6.41
CA TYR A 172 -4.16 7.85 -7.21
C TYR A 172 -5.16 8.98 -7.42
N VAL A 173 -6.42 8.70 -7.75
CA VAL A 173 -7.44 9.76 -7.91
C VAL A 173 -7.58 10.58 -6.63
N ILE A 174 -7.67 9.91 -5.48
CA ILE A 174 -7.78 10.58 -4.18
C ILE A 174 -6.50 11.37 -3.87
N LYS A 175 -5.33 10.72 -3.88
CA LYS A 175 -4.04 11.37 -3.59
C LYS A 175 -3.73 12.52 -4.56
N PHE A 176 -4.03 12.36 -5.84
CA PHE A 176 -3.82 13.39 -6.86
C PHE A 176 -4.67 14.61 -6.59
N SER A 177 -5.98 14.44 -6.37
CA SER A 177 -6.89 15.56 -6.06
C SER A 177 -6.41 16.33 -4.85
N VAL A 178 -6.05 15.64 -3.76
CA VAL A 178 -5.66 16.31 -2.51
C VAL A 178 -4.26 16.93 -2.61
N ASN A 179 -3.27 16.24 -3.18
CA ASN A 179 -1.94 16.82 -3.40
C ASN A 179 -1.99 18.02 -4.35
N PHE A 180 -2.82 17.97 -5.40
CA PHE A 180 -3.00 19.10 -6.32
C PHE A 180 -3.58 20.31 -5.60
N THR A 181 -4.60 20.10 -4.76
CA THR A 181 -5.16 21.15 -3.89
C THR A 181 -4.09 21.73 -2.97
N CYS A 182 -3.28 20.90 -2.30
CA CYS A 182 -2.19 21.37 -1.45
C CYS A 182 -1.14 22.18 -2.22
N VAL A 183 -0.72 21.74 -3.40
CA VAL A 183 0.21 22.51 -4.25
C VAL A 183 -0.36 23.89 -4.56
N PHE A 184 -1.63 23.96 -4.96
CA PHE A 184 -2.28 25.25 -5.24
C PHE A 184 -2.25 26.17 -4.03
N PHE A 185 -2.70 25.69 -2.86
CA PHE A 185 -2.78 26.53 -1.67
C PHE A 185 -1.42 26.91 -1.10
N PHE A 186 -0.40 26.03 -1.17
CA PHE A 186 0.96 26.37 -0.74
C PHE A 186 1.65 27.34 -1.70
N LEU A 187 1.30 27.37 -2.98
CA LEU A 187 1.82 28.40 -3.91
C LEU A 187 1.23 29.78 -3.67
N TYR A 188 0.04 29.85 -3.07
CA TYR A 188 -0.67 31.09 -2.75
C TYR A 188 -0.84 31.28 -1.23
N GLU A 189 0.11 30.77 -0.43
CA GLU A 189 0.02 30.75 1.04
C GLU A 189 -0.19 32.17 1.61
N ASP A 190 0.50 33.18 1.06
CA ASP A 190 0.36 34.59 1.46
C ASP A 190 -1.09 35.11 1.36
N ALA A 191 -1.89 34.58 0.44
CA ALA A 191 -3.29 34.97 0.25
C ALA A 191 -4.27 34.14 1.09
N PHE A 192 -3.88 32.95 1.55
CA PHE A 192 -4.77 31.96 2.19
C PHE A 192 -4.25 31.45 3.54
N THR A 193 -3.44 32.23 4.24
CA THR A 193 -2.78 31.88 5.51
C THR A 193 -3.71 31.21 6.53
N LEU A 194 -4.93 31.73 6.72
CA LEU A 194 -5.91 31.17 7.66
C LEU A 194 -6.50 29.82 7.19
N LEU A 195 -6.56 29.58 5.88
CA LEU A 195 -7.15 28.37 5.31
C LEU A 195 -6.14 27.21 5.24
N THR A 196 -4.84 27.50 5.23
CA THR A 196 -3.76 26.51 5.12
C THR A 196 -3.86 25.40 6.17
N GLY A 197 -4.14 25.74 7.43
CA GLY A 197 -4.30 24.75 8.50
C GLY A 197 -5.50 23.82 8.30
N TYR A 198 -6.61 24.34 7.76
CA TYR A 198 -7.80 23.53 7.44
C TYR A 198 -7.54 22.58 6.28
N ILE A 199 -6.83 23.04 5.26
CA ILE A 199 -6.48 22.23 4.09
C ILE A 199 -5.57 21.08 4.48
N GLU A 200 -4.59 21.31 5.34
CA GLU A 200 -3.71 20.24 5.83
C GLU A 200 -4.43 19.23 6.71
N PHE A 201 -5.35 19.70 7.56
CA PHE A 201 -6.20 18.79 8.34
C PHE A 201 -7.07 17.93 7.41
N ALA A 202 -7.71 18.54 6.42
CA ALA A 202 -8.48 17.82 5.41
C ALA A 202 -7.59 16.86 4.61
N TYR A 203 -6.38 17.27 4.25
CA TYR A 203 -5.39 16.45 3.55
C TYR A 203 -5.07 15.19 4.34
N THR A 204 -4.64 15.33 5.60
CA THR A 204 -4.28 14.19 6.43
C THR A 204 -5.46 13.25 6.69
N SER A 205 -6.66 13.82 6.88
CA SER A 205 -7.89 13.04 7.05
C SER A 205 -8.20 12.19 5.82
N VAL A 206 -8.22 12.80 4.62
CA VAL A 206 -8.53 12.09 3.37
C VAL A 206 -7.48 11.02 3.07
N VAL A 207 -6.21 11.32 3.32
CA VAL A 207 -5.11 10.38 3.11
C VAL A 207 -5.18 9.20 4.09
N ALA A 208 -5.54 9.43 5.36
CA ALA A 208 -5.77 8.36 6.33
C ALA A 208 -6.95 7.45 5.91
N VAL A 209 -8.06 8.04 5.47
CA VAL A 209 -9.23 7.31 4.95
C VAL A 209 -8.87 6.49 3.70
N ASN A 210 -8.02 7.04 2.82
CA ASN A 210 -7.54 6.34 1.64
C ASN A 210 -6.80 5.03 1.98
N GLY A 211 -6.05 4.97 3.08
CA GLY A 211 -5.41 3.74 3.55
C GLY A 211 -6.41 2.62 3.87
N GLY A 212 -7.54 2.97 4.51
CA GLY A 212 -8.63 2.03 4.77
C GLY A 212 -9.32 1.57 3.48
N LEU A 213 -9.64 2.51 2.60
CA LEU A 213 -10.29 2.22 1.31
C LEU A 213 -9.44 1.32 0.42
N THR A 214 -8.15 1.63 0.28
CA THR A 214 -7.22 0.84 -0.55
C THR A 214 -7.02 -0.57 -0.02
N THR A 215 -6.92 -0.74 1.30
CA THR A 215 -6.86 -2.06 1.93
C THR A 215 -8.14 -2.86 1.69
N GLY A 216 -9.31 -2.25 1.87
CA GLY A 216 -10.60 -2.89 1.58
C GLY A 216 -10.76 -3.29 0.10
N LEU A 217 -10.33 -2.41 -0.82
CA LEU A 217 -10.32 -2.70 -2.26
C LEU A 217 -9.37 -3.86 -2.60
N LEU A 218 -8.20 -3.94 -1.95
CA LEU A 218 -7.25 -5.04 -2.16
C LEU A 218 -7.84 -6.37 -1.70
N ILE A 219 -8.44 -6.41 -0.50
CA ILE A 219 -9.11 -7.60 0.04
C ILE A 219 -10.20 -8.05 -0.93
N ARG A 220 -11.04 -7.12 -1.42
CA ARG A 220 -12.12 -7.45 -2.37
C ARG A 220 -11.60 -7.93 -3.72
N SER A 221 -10.49 -7.37 -4.21
CA SER A 221 -9.99 -7.62 -5.57
C SER A 221 -9.10 -8.86 -5.68
N HIS A 222 -8.47 -9.30 -4.58
CA HIS A 222 -7.54 -10.43 -4.60
C HIS A 222 -8.14 -11.70 -3.98
N PRO A 223 -8.43 -12.76 -4.76
CA PRO A 223 -9.17 -13.94 -4.30
C PRO A 223 -8.59 -14.61 -3.05
N ARG A 224 -7.28 -14.86 -3.02
CA ARG A 224 -6.62 -15.50 -1.87
C ARG A 224 -6.62 -14.64 -0.60
N ILE A 225 -6.58 -13.31 -0.75
CA ILE A 225 -6.60 -12.40 0.40
C ILE A 225 -8.02 -12.35 0.95
N LYS A 226 -9.02 -12.26 0.07
CA LYS A 226 -10.44 -12.35 0.43
C LYS A 226 -10.74 -13.62 1.22
N GLN A 227 -10.33 -14.77 0.70
CA GLN A 227 -10.56 -16.06 1.37
C GLN A 227 -9.96 -16.08 2.79
N ARG A 228 -8.70 -15.68 2.95
CA ARG A 228 -8.05 -15.64 4.28
C ARG A 228 -8.71 -14.63 5.23
N TYR A 229 -9.19 -13.52 4.68
CA TYR A 229 -9.94 -12.53 5.46
C TYR A 229 -11.28 -13.10 5.94
N ASP A 230 -12.02 -13.78 5.07
CA ASP A 230 -13.29 -14.44 5.40
C ASP A 230 -13.07 -15.55 6.45
N GLU A 231 -12.01 -16.35 6.32
CA GLU A 231 -11.59 -17.36 7.32
C GLU A 231 -11.24 -16.71 8.67
N ALA A 232 -10.48 -15.61 8.66
CA ALA A 232 -10.12 -14.90 9.88
C ALA A 232 -11.36 -14.30 10.56
N ILE A 233 -12.26 -13.68 9.81
CA ILE A 233 -13.54 -13.18 10.33
C ILE A 233 -14.37 -14.30 10.92
N ALA A 234 -14.51 -15.42 10.20
CA ALA A 234 -15.25 -16.58 10.67
C ALA A 234 -14.64 -17.11 11.98
N SER A 235 -13.31 -17.16 12.11
CA SER A 235 -12.65 -17.59 13.34
C SER A 235 -12.89 -16.65 14.53
N VAL A 236 -12.97 -15.34 14.29
CA VAL A 236 -13.22 -14.33 15.32
C VAL A 236 -14.69 -14.31 15.73
N LEU A 237 -15.61 -14.37 14.76
CA LEU A 237 -17.06 -14.34 15.00
C LEU A 237 -17.59 -15.69 15.50
N CYS A 238 -17.07 -16.82 14.99
CA CYS A 238 -17.47 -18.17 15.39
C CYS A 238 -16.63 -18.74 16.53
N ARG A 239 -15.76 -17.96 17.19
CA ARG A 239 -15.11 -18.39 18.44
C ARG A 239 -16.12 -18.74 19.54
N THR A 240 -17.39 -18.34 19.37
CA THR A 240 -18.54 -18.65 20.23
C THR A 240 -19.34 -19.89 19.79
N SER A 241 -19.06 -20.49 18.64
CA SER A 241 -19.77 -21.69 18.17
C SER A 241 -18.79 -22.63 17.48
N ARG A 242 -18.34 -23.66 18.21
CA ARG A 242 -17.69 -24.84 17.61
C ARG A 242 -18.72 -25.54 16.73
N VAL A 243 -18.90 -25.05 15.51
CA VAL A 243 -19.56 -25.80 14.46
C VAL A 243 -18.51 -26.76 13.91
N THR A 244 -18.71 -28.05 14.18
CA THR A 244 -18.02 -29.15 13.51
C THR A 244 -18.02 -28.89 12.00
N PRO A 245 -16.88 -29.00 11.30
CA PRO A 245 -16.84 -28.78 9.86
C PRO A 245 -17.78 -29.78 9.19
N ASP A 246 -18.85 -29.25 8.61
CA ASP A 246 -19.75 -29.98 7.75
C ASP A 246 -18.97 -30.27 6.46
N VAL A 247 -18.58 -31.53 6.27
CA VAL A 247 -17.89 -32.02 5.09
C VAL A 247 -18.87 -31.92 3.93
N ARG A 248 -18.93 -30.76 3.29
CA ARG A 248 -19.62 -30.63 2.01
C ARG A 248 -18.84 -31.46 0.99
N PRO A 249 -19.48 -32.40 0.28
CA PRO A 249 -18.85 -33.04 -0.85
C PRO A 249 -18.48 -31.95 -1.85
N VAL A 250 -17.20 -31.89 -2.19
CA VAL A 250 -16.68 -31.08 -3.29
C VAL A 250 -17.41 -31.56 -4.55
N VAL A 251 -18.42 -30.79 -4.97
CA VAL A 251 -18.97 -30.94 -6.31
C VAL A 251 -17.88 -30.42 -7.24
N ASP A 252 -17.35 -31.34 -8.06
CA ASP A 252 -16.31 -31.10 -9.05
C ASP A 252 -16.69 -29.96 -10.01
N SER A 253 -16.39 -28.72 -9.62
CA SER A 253 -16.09 -27.67 -10.57
C SER A 253 -14.58 -27.72 -10.80
N ILE A 254 -14.21 -28.30 -11.93
CA ILE A 254 -12.88 -28.37 -12.53
C ILE A 254 -11.99 -27.18 -12.12
N GLU A 255 -11.18 -27.37 -11.07
CA GLU A 255 -10.07 -26.48 -10.70
C GLU A 255 -8.77 -27.26 -10.85
N GLU A 256 -8.03 -26.97 -11.92
CA GLU A 256 -6.69 -27.48 -12.28
C GLU A 256 -5.58 -27.17 -11.23
N GLY A 257 -5.94 -26.83 -9.99
CA GLY A 257 -5.03 -26.49 -8.90
C GLY A 257 -4.83 -27.61 -7.87
N ASN A 258 -5.80 -28.52 -7.70
CA ASN A 258 -5.77 -29.50 -6.61
C ASN A 258 -5.18 -30.86 -7.00
N THR A 259 -5.05 -31.18 -8.28
CA THR A 259 -4.50 -32.47 -8.73
C THR A 259 -2.97 -32.56 -8.62
N TYR A 260 -2.23 -31.45 -8.71
CA TYR A 260 -0.75 -31.51 -8.68
C TYR A 260 -0.19 -31.73 -7.27
N PHE A 261 -0.73 -31.05 -6.25
CA PHE A 261 -0.30 -31.26 -4.86
C PHE A 261 -0.76 -32.62 -4.32
N SER A 262 -1.92 -33.12 -4.73
CA SER A 262 -2.36 -34.48 -4.38
C SER A 262 -1.52 -35.57 -5.06
N LEU A 263 -1.08 -35.35 -6.32
CA LEU A 263 -0.16 -36.26 -7.02
C LEU A 263 1.26 -36.22 -6.43
N LEU A 264 1.72 -35.05 -5.97
CA LEU A 264 2.98 -34.94 -5.22
C LEU A 264 2.89 -35.63 -3.86
N GLU A 265 1.80 -35.45 -3.11
CA GLU A 265 1.62 -36.12 -1.82
C GLU A 265 1.53 -37.66 -1.97
N GLN A 266 0.98 -38.15 -3.08
CA GLN A 266 0.96 -39.59 -3.41
C GLN A 266 2.30 -40.16 -3.87
N SER A 267 3.21 -39.36 -4.42
CA SER A 267 4.55 -39.81 -4.85
C SER A 267 5.60 -39.75 -3.72
N TRP A 268 5.23 -39.18 -2.58
CA TRP A 268 6.06 -39.09 -1.37
C TRP A 268 5.64 -40.08 -0.27
N ARG A 269 4.65 -40.95 -0.55
CA ARG A 269 4.31 -42.13 0.26
C ARG A 269 4.70 -43.39 -0.48
#